data_AF-A0A9P6FWG8-F1
#
_entry.id   AF-A0A9P6FWG8-F1
#
_cell.length_a   1.000
_cell.length_b   1.000
_cell.length_c   1.000
_cell.angle_alpha   90.00
_cell.angle_beta   90.00
_cell.angle_gamma   90.00
#
_symmetry.space_group_name_H-M   'P 1'
#
loop_
_entity.id
_entity.type
_entity.pdbx_description
1 polymer ?
#
loop_
_entity_poly.entity_id
_entity_poly.type
_entity_poly.pdbx_seq_one_letter_code
_entity_poly.pdbx_strand_id
1 'polypeptide(L)'
;MSSHYFLANPFAGQNIGHIRMAVVGDSGVGKTSFARQFIETLPEVLSHDWEKPAENEEEDYTRTETLAEKFSSTMMEIPWDNMDADDEVPARNLVFLDTPGYGSVVDARTHFDLVMNYIGQTFEEKNRRISPFTEVTNNELMRSLVTGVGAHKFIDICFYLIVHRLKPIDIEFMRLISEKANVVPIISKIDTQSDKDVQELKVHILKTLREQGISIYTFRTDYDRLINMAETGKPGGPPFCISNVAPKPVSDDPDDQISFTHLQNELPMMRKLVLETQVTNIRQFTVKKFINWRSKYIAQQQQQQQQQQQQQQQQQLHQQQQQQQLPQGQVYYQPPPHQLQAMQYHQQQQQQQQQVAR
;
A
#
# COMPACT_ATOMS: atom_id res chain seq x y z
N MET A 1 -13.23 -29.10 -18.93
CA MET A 1 -13.43 -29.83 -17.66
C MET A 1 -13.90 -28.80 -16.66
N SER A 2 -15.21 -28.65 -16.53
CA SER A 2 -15.85 -27.67 -15.66
C SER A 2 -15.73 -28.15 -14.22
N SER A 3 -14.80 -27.57 -13.48
CA SER A 3 -14.64 -27.81 -12.06
C SER A 3 -15.86 -27.20 -11.35
N HIS A 4 -16.87 -28.03 -11.05
CA HIS A 4 -17.98 -27.60 -10.21
C HIS A 4 -17.44 -27.23 -8.83
N TYR A 5 -17.33 -25.93 -8.54
CA TYR A 5 -17.03 -25.42 -7.22
C TYR A 5 -18.22 -25.74 -6.30
N PHE A 6 -18.13 -26.83 -5.54
CA PHE A 6 -19.11 -27.12 -4.50
C PHE A 6 -18.91 -26.14 -3.35
N LEU A 7 -19.80 -25.14 -3.28
CA LEU A 7 -19.78 -24.09 -2.26
C LEU A 7 -20.37 -24.65 -0.95
N ALA A 8 -19.54 -24.77 0.09
CA ALA A 8 -20.03 -25.12 1.43
C ALA A 8 -20.94 -24.02 2.02
N ASN A 9 -20.75 -22.76 1.59
CA ASN A 9 -21.66 -21.65 1.83
C ASN A 9 -21.42 -20.52 0.79
N PRO A 10 -22.24 -20.37 -0.26
CA PRO A 10 -22.09 -19.35 -1.32
C PRO A 10 -22.13 -17.89 -0.84
N PHE A 11 -22.71 -17.66 0.36
CA PHE A 11 -23.04 -16.33 0.85
C PHE A 11 -22.08 -15.81 1.92
N ALA A 12 -21.23 -16.67 2.48
CA ALA A 12 -20.38 -16.32 3.62
C ALA A 12 -19.39 -15.18 3.28
N GLY A 13 -18.73 -15.27 2.11
CA GLY A 13 -17.74 -14.27 1.68
C GLY A 13 -18.29 -13.03 0.97
N GLN A 14 -19.60 -12.95 0.69
CA GLN A 14 -20.20 -11.80 -0.02
C GLN A 14 -20.11 -10.50 0.79
N ASN A 15 -20.13 -10.61 2.12
CA ASN A 15 -20.05 -9.45 3.00
C ASN A 15 -18.63 -8.86 3.11
N ILE A 16 -17.59 -9.61 2.76
CA ILE A 16 -16.22 -9.11 2.81
C ILE A 16 -16.04 -8.03 1.74
N GLY A 17 -16.56 -8.22 0.53
CA GLY A 17 -16.32 -7.32 -0.62
C GLY A 17 -14.87 -7.36 -1.10
N HIS A 18 -14.45 -6.33 -1.85
CA HIS A 18 -13.05 -6.17 -2.29
C HIS A 18 -12.19 -5.51 -1.21
N ILE A 19 -11.08 -6.16 -0.83
CA ILE A 19 -10.10 -5.63 0.11
C ILE A 19 -8.70 -5.98 -0.37
N ARG A 20 -7.79 -5.00 -0.30
CA ARG A 20 -6.38 -5.21 -0.64
C ARG A 20 -5.51 -5.06 0.61
N MET A 21 -4.64 -6.04 0.81
CA MET A 21 -3.80 -6.19 1.98
C MET A 21 -2.35 -6.23 1.53
N ALA A 22 -1.44 -5.66 2.30
CA ALA A 22 -0.01 -5.79 2.06
C ALA A 22 0.65 -6.45 3.27
N VAL A 23 1.71 -7.23 3.04
CA VAL A 23 2.53 -7.80 4.11
C VAL A 23 3.94 -7.27 3.97
N VAL A 24 4.43 -6.62 5.01
CA VAL A 24 5.72 -5.91 5.02
C VAL A 24 6.50 -6.30 6.28
N GLY A 25 7.82 -6.32 6.18
CA GLY A 25 8.71 -6.64 7.29
C GLY A 25 10.08 -7.10 6.80
N ASP A 26 10.91 -7.54 7.75
CA ASP A 26 12.28 -7.97 7.43
C ASP A 26 12.31 -9.23 6.55
N SER A 27 13.49 -9.59 6.05
CA SER A 27 13.74 -10.87 5.41
C SER A 27 13.57 -12.03 6.40
N GLY A 28 12.99 -13.14 5.96
CA GLY A 28 12.86 -14.35 6.77
C GLY A 28 11.85 -14.29 7.93
N VAL A 29 11.06 -13.22 8.07
CA VAL A 29 10.04 -13.10 9.15
C VAL A 29 8.76 -13.90 8.91
N GLY A 30 8.65 -14.61 7.78
CA GLY A 30 7.48 -15.43 7.45
C GLY A 30 6.32 -14.67 6.79
N LYS A 31 6.60 -13.64 5.98
CA LYS A 31 5.58 -12.82 5.29
C LYS A 31 4.68 -13.65 4.37
N THR A 32 5.28 -14.38 3.44
CA THR A 32 4.58 -15.25 2.48
C THR A 32 3.81 -16.36 3.20
N SER A 33 4.42 -16.99 4.20
CA SER A 33 3.77 -18.01 5.04
C SER A 33 2.56 -17.45 5.79
N PHE A 34 2.68 -16.24 6.36
CA PHE A 34 1.57 -15.56 7.04
C PHE A 34 0.43 -15.26 6.06
N ALA A 35 0.74 -14.70 4.89
CA ALA A 35 -0.27 -14.38 3.87
C ALA A 35 -1.00 -15.64 3.36
N ARG A 36 -0.23 -16.72 3.12
CA ARG A 36 -0.78 -18.04 2.78
C ARG A 36 -1.68 -18.57 3.89
N GLN A 37 -1.21 -18.63 5.14
CA GLN A 37 -1.98 -19.13 6.27
C GLN A 37 -3.25 -18.30 6.53
N PHE A 38 -3.18 -16.97 6.36
CA PHE A 38 -4.32 -16.08 6.48
C PHE A 38 -5.43 -16.45 5.50
N ILE A 39 -5.07 -16.85 4.27
CA ILE A 39 -6.01 -17.27 3.21
C ILE A 39 -6.44 -18.72 3.37
N GLU A 40 -5.53 -19.68 3.53
CA GLU A 40 -5.85 -21.12 3.55
C GLU A 40 -6.72 -21.52 4.74
N THR A 41 -6.58 -20.82 5.86
CA THR A 41 -7.40 -21.09 7.04
C THR A 41 -8.77 -20.42 6.99
N LEU A 42 -9.08 -19.63 5.96
CA LEU A 42 -10.42 -19.06 5.76
C LEU A 42 -11.37 -20.11 5.16
N PRO A 43 -12.47 -20.45 5.84
CA PRO A 43 -13.42 -21.43 5.32
C PRO A 43 -14.20 -20.92 4.09
N GLU A 44 -14.18 -19.62 3.84
CA GLU A 44 -14.94 -18.95 2.79
C GLU A 44 -14.16 -18.82 1.47
N VAL A 45 -12.89 -19.22 1.45
CA VAL A 45 -12.05 -19.10 0.25
C VAL A 45 -12.42 -20.19 -0.76
N LEU A 46 -12.76 -19.75 -1.97
CA LEU A 46 -13.16 -20.57 -3.10
C LEU A 46 -11.97 -20.96 -3.98
N SER A 47 -11.05 -20.01 -4.18
CA SER A 47 -9.85 -20.19 -4.98
C SER A 47 -8.76 -19.20 -4.57
N HIS A 48 -7.50 -19.53 -4.83
CA HIS A 48 -6.37 -18.64 -4.58
C HIS A 48 -5.16 -18.95 -5.46
N ASP A 49 -4.33 -17.93 -5.69
CA ASP A 49 -3.11 -18.01 -6.52
C ASP A 49 -1.86 -18.44 -5.72
N TRP A 50 -2.03 -18.89 -4.47
CA TRP A 50 -0.93 -19.48 -3.70
C TRP A 50 -0.62 -20.88 -4.22
N GLU A 51 0.57 -21.04 -4.79
CA GLU A 51 1.11 -22.35 -5.18
C GLU A 51 1.25 -23.21 -3.92
N LYS A 52 0.72 -24.44 -3.99
CA LYS A 52 0.98 -25.48 -3.01
C LYS A 52 2.41 -26.00 -3.26
N PRO A 53 3.27 -26.12 -2.23
CA PRO A 53 4.54 -26.80 -2.40
C PRO A 53 4.26 -28.22 -2.93
N ALA A 54 5.03 -28.66 -3.93
CA ALA A 54 4.88 -29.99 -4.49
C ALA A 54 5.10 -31.03 -3.37
N GLU A 55 4.30 -32.10 -3.34
CA GLU A 55 4.32 -33.12 -2.27
C GLU A 55 5.69 -33.83 -2.09
N ASN A 56 6.64 -33.62 -3.00
CA ASN A 56 7.95 -34.27 -3.03
C ASN A 56 9.14 -33.30 -2.97
N GLU A 57 8.90 -31.99 -2.85
CA GLU A 57 9.97 -31.02 -2.65
C GLU A 57 9.97 -30.65 -1.17
N GLU A 58 11.15 -30.74 -0.50
CA GLU A 58 11.36 -30.02 0.76
C GLU A 58 10.80 -28.61 0.59
N GLU A 59 10.18 -28.01 1.61
CA GLU A 59 9.64 -26.64 1.54
C GLU A 59 10.73 -25.65 1.08
N ASP A 60 10.95 -25.55 -0.24
CA ASP A 60 12.00 -24.74 -0.80
C ASP A 60 11.39 -23.35 -0.84
N TYR A 61 11.66 -22.62 0.23
CA TYR A 61 11.19 -21.26 0.43
C TYR A 61 11.79 -20.38 -0.66
N THR A 62 11.11 -20.31 -1.80
CA THR A 62 11.45 -19.39 -2.88
C THR A 62 11.32 -17.97 -2.36
N ARG A 63 12.46 -17.29 -2.29
CA ARG A 63 12.55 -15.93 -1.77
C ARG A 63 11.83 -14.99 -2.74
N THR A 64 10.86 -14.23 -2.22
CA THR A 64 10.22 -13.15 -2.99
C THR A 64 11.25 -12.08 -3.36
N GLU A 65 11.55 -11.93 -4.66
CA GLU A 65 12.51 -10.94 -5.18
C GLU A 65 11.84 -9.61 -5.55
N THR A 66 10.58 -9.65 -5.99
CA THR A 66 9.81 -8.51 -6.49
C THR A 66 8.45 -8.39 -5.81
N LEU A 67 7.80 -7.23 -5.92
CA LEU A 67 6.42 -7.06 -5.45
C LEU A 67 5.49 -7.96 -6.27
N ALA A 68 4.73 -8.82 -5.60
CA ALA A 68 3.79 -9.73 -6.24
C ALA A 68 2.38 -9.56 -5.67
N GLU A 69 1.41 -9.31 -6.55
CA GLU A 69 -0.01 -9.40 -6.18
C GLU A 69 -0.44 -10.88 -6.27
N LYS A 70 -0.94 -11.42 -5.16
CA LYS A 70 -1.55 -12.74 -5.06
C LYS A 70 -3.05 -12.58 -4.83
N PHE A 71 -3.86 -13.19 -5.69
CA PHE A 71 -5.30 -13.06 -5.63
C PHE A 71 -5.93 -14.23 -4.89
N SER A 72 -7.04 -13.97 -4.22
CA SER A 72 -7.88 -14.98 -3.60
C SER A 72 -9.34 -14.57 -3.72
N SER A 73 -10.20 -15.58 -3.75
CA SER A 73 -11.62 -15.41 -4.05
C SER A 73 -12.46 -15.96 -2.92
N THR A 74 -13.43 -15.17 -2.45
CA THR A 74 -14.45 -15.60 -1.47
C THR A 74 -15.88 -15.41 -1.98
N MET A 75 -16.04 -14.96 -3.22
CA MET A 75 -17.33 -14.76 -3.86
C MET A 75 -17.23 -15.06 -5.35
N MET A 76 -18.37 -15.31 -5.97
CA MET A 76 -18.46 -15.44 -7.42
C MET A 76 -18.93 -14.12 -8.04
N GLU A 77 -18.46 -13.83 -9.24
CA GLU A 77 -18.85 -12.69 -10.06
C GLU A 77 -19.28 -13.18 -11.45
N ILE A 78 -20.24 -12.47 -12.05
CA ILE A 78 -20.65 -12.72 -13.43
C ILE A 78 -19.80 -11.81 -14.33
N PRO A 79 -18.98 -12.36 -15.24
CA PRO A 79 -18.23 -11.54 -16.18
C PRO A 79 -19.15 -10.75 -17.09
N TRP A 80 -18.91 -9.44 -17.21
CA TRP A 80 -19.66 -8.55 -18.10
C TRP A 80 -19.61 -9.00 -19.57
N ASP A 81 -18.51 -9.65 -19.97
CA ASP A 81 -18.28 -10.07 -21.36
C ASP A 81 -19.02 -11.38 -21.72
N ASN A 82 -19.53 -12.12 -20.73
CA ASN A 82 -20.17 -13.43 -20.89
C ASN A 82 -21.56 -13.49 -20.21
N MET A 83 -22.38 -12.44 -20.33
CA MET A 83 -23.74 -12.42 -19.73
C MET A 83 -24.69 -13.51 -20.27
N ASP A 84 -24.39 -14.11 -21.42
CA ASP A 84 -25.20 -15.18 -22.04
C ASP A 84 -24.86 -16.59 -21.52
N ALA A 85 -23.73 -16.73 -20.83
CA ALA A 85 -23.37 -17.96 -20.15
C ALA A 85 -23.69 -17.76 -18.67
N ASP A 86 -24.52 -18.62 -18.07
CA ASP A 86 -24.73 -18.71 -16.61
C ASP A 86 -23.43 -19.13 -15.85
N ASP A 87 -22.25 -18.83 -16.41
CA ASP A 87 -20.94 -19.17 -15.91
C ASP A 87 -20.47 -18.12 -14.92
N GLU A 88 -20.78 -18.36 -13.65
CA GLU A 88 -20.18 -17.65 -12.52
C GLU A 88 -18.68 -17.95 -12.45
N VAL A 89 -17.84 -16.91 -12.32
CA VAL A 89 -16.39 -17.06 -12.10
C VAL A 89 -15.99 -16.57 -10.72
N PRO A 90 -14.94 -17.15 -10.08
CA PRO A 90 -14.44 -16.64 -8.82
C PRO A 90 -13.93 -15.19 -8.93
N ALA A 91 -14.47 -14.30 -8.08
CA ALA A 91 -14.08 -12.89 -7.99
C ALA A 91 -12.67 -12.70 -7.43
N ARG A 92 -11.91 -11.72 -7.93
CA ARG A 92 -10.60 -11.35 -7.35
C ARG A 92 -10.75 -10.34 -6.22
N ASN A 93 -11.51 -10.69 -5.19
CA ASN A 93 -11.94 -9.75 -4.15
C ASN A 93 -10.93 -9.61 -3.00
N LEU A 94 -10.13 -10.63 -2.70
CA LEU A 94 -9.03 -10.52 -1.75
C LEU A 94 -7.71 -10.43 -2.51
N VAL A 95 -6.92 -9.39 -2.24
CA VAL A 95 -5.58 -9.24 -2.83
C VAL A 95 -4.55 -9.11 -1.72
N PHE A 96 -3.52 -9.93 -1.79
CA PHE A 96 -2.32 -9.78 -0.97
C PHE A 96 -1.17 -9.28 -1.84
N LEU A 97 -0.61 -8.14 -1.48
CA LEU A 97 0.68 -7.69 -1.97
C LEU A 97 1.76 -8.35 -1.11
N ASP A 98 2.40 -9.40 -1.63
CA ASP A 98 3.60 -9.96 -1.04
C ASP A 98 4.80 -9.09 -1.41
N THR A 99 5.59 -8.73 -0.41
CA THR A 99 6.73 -7.82 -0.57
C THR A 99 8.04 -8.53 -0.25
N PRO A 100 9.14 -8.21 -0.96
CA PRO A 100 10.46 -8.71 -0.57
C PRO A 100 10.79 -8.27 0.86
N GLY A 101 11.68 -8.97 1.56
CA GLY A 101 12.17 -8.50 2.86
C GLY A 101 13.14 -7.33 2.70
N TYR A 102 13.08 -6.30 3.55
CA TYR A 102 14.02 -5.18 3.44
C TYR A 102 15.47 -5.59 3.76
N GLY A 103 15.71 -6.53 4.70
CA GLY A 103 17.06 -7.06 4.98
C GLY A 103 17.65 -7.94 3.88
N SER A 104 16.94 -8.04 2.76
CA SER A 104 17.31 -8.83 1.59
C SER A 104 18.06 -7.98 0.54
N VAL A 105 17.92 -6.65 0.64
CA VAL A 105 18.58 -5.66 -0.22
C VAL A 105 19.71 -4.98 0.56
N VAL A 106 20.79 -4.58 -0.12
CA VAL A 106 21.92 -3.87 0.52
C VAL A 106 21.49 -2.54 1.14
N ASP A 107 20.54 -1.84 0.49
CA ASP A 107 19.93 -0.62 0.98
C ASP A 107 18.43 -0.80 1.23
N ALA A 108 18.04 -0.73 2.49
CA ALA A 108 16.65 -0.82 2.90
C ALA A 108 15.80 0.37 2.45
N ARG A 109 16.39 1.54 2.17
CA ARG A 109 15.65 2.70 1.65
C ARG A 109 15.07 2.44 0.27
N THR A 110 15.86 1.80 -0.61
CA THR A 110 15.37 1.36 -1.93
C THR A 110 14.13 0.46 -1.79
N HIS A 111 14.10 -0.40 -0.78
CA HIS A 111 12.93 -1.23 -0.49
C HIS A 111 11.73 -0.40 0.00
N PHE A 112 11.96 0.60 0.85
CA PHE A 112 10.91 1.50 1.32
C PHE A 112 10.28 2.24 0.15
N ASP A 113 11.12 2.80 -0.73
CA ASP A 113 10.68 3.50 -1.93
C ASP A 113 9.90 2.58 -2.85
N LEU A 114 10.32 1.32 -3.03
CA LEU A 114 9.59 0.33 -3.83
C LEU A 114 8.15 0.15 -3.33
N VAL A 115 7.96 -0.10 -2.04
CA VAL A 115 6.63 -0.31 -1.43
C VAL A 115 5.81 0.99 -1.44
N MET A 116 6.44 2.11 -1.07
CA MET A 116 5.76 3.40 -1.00
C MET A 116 5.36 3.94 -2.37
N ASN A 117 6.17 3.70 -3.41
CA ASN A 117 5.86 4.03 -4.80
C ASN A 117 4.68 3.20 -5.29
N TYR A 118 4.64 1.89 -5.03
CA TYR A 118 3.49 1.07 -5.39
C TYR A 118 2.21 1.59 -4.73
N ILE A 119 2.22 1.84 -3.41
CA ILE A 119 1.04 2.37 -2.69
C ILE A 119 0.66 3.75 -3.25
N GLY A 120 1.63 4.64 -3.47
CA GLY A 120 1.44 5.98 -4.01
C GLY A 120 0.85 5.98 -5.42
N GLN A 121 1.30 5.08 -6.30
CA GLN A 121 0.78 4.94 -7.65
C GLN A 121 -0.71 4.58 -7.66
N THR A 122 -1.19 3.77 -6.72
CA THR A 122 -2.64 3.48 -6.65
C THR A 122 -3.47 4.73 -6.34
N PHE A 123 -2.94 5.64 -5.52
CA PHE A 123 -3.59 6.93 -5.22
C PHE A 123 -3.57 7.85 -6.44
N GLU A 124 -2.42 7.97 -7.10
CA GLU A 124 -2.26 8.78 -8.31
C GLU A 124 -3.13 8.29 -9.46
N GLU A 125 -3.17 6.98 -9.71
CA GLU A 125 -4.00 6.37 -10.73
C GLU A 125 -5.48 6.68 -10.48
N LYS A 126 -5.95 6.51 -9.24
CA LYS A 126 -7.34 6.82 -8.90
C LYS A 126 -7.63 8.30 -9.04
N ASN A 127 -6.72 9.18 -8.60
CA ASN A 127 -6.89 10.62 -8.75
C ASN A 127 -6.93 11.06 -10.22
N ARG A 128 -6.13 10.44 -11.10
CA ARG A 128 -6.15 10.71 -12.55
C ARG A 128 -7.49 10.30 -13.19
N ARG A 129 -8.14 9.25 -12.69
CA ARG A 129 -9.46 8.79 -13.16
C ARG A 129 -10.60 9.69 -12.68
N ILE A 130 -10.41 10.47 -11.61
CA ILE A 130 -11.40 11.45 -11.17
C ILE A 130 -11.30 12.65 -12.12
N SER A 131 -12.38 12.94 -12.84
CA SER A 131 -12.44 14.03 -13.80
C SER A 131 -11.98 15.35 -13.17
N PRO A 132 -11.05 16.09 -13.80
CA PRO A 132 -10.65 17.41 -13.31
C PRO A 132 -11.75 18.46 -13.51
N PHE A 133 -12.76 18.17 -14.33
CA PHE A 133 -13.87 19.06 -14.66
C PHE A 133 -15.09 18.88 -13.76
N THR A 134 -15.05 17.89 -12.86
CA THR A 134 -16.13 17.62 -11.92
C THR A 134 -15.66 18.00 -10.52
N GLU A 135 -16.25 19.04 -9.95
CA GLU A 135 -16.05 19.38 -8.54
C GLU A 135 -16.72 18.32 -7.66
N VAL A 136 -16.01 17.21 -7.42
CA VAL A 136 -16.49 16.16 -6.52
C VAL A 136 -16.15 16.56 -5.09
N THR A 137 -17.19 16.70 -4.26
CA THR A 137 -17.00 17.01 -2.84
C THR A 137 -16.34 15.85 -2.10
N ASN A 138 -15.64 16.14 -0.99
CA ASN A 138 -15.01 15.08 -0.18
C ASN A 138 -16.02 14.05 0.33
N ASN A 139 -17.26 14.47 0.64
CA ASN A 139 -18.32 13.57 1.10
C ASN A 139 -18.82 12.63 0.00
N GLU A 140 -18.90 13.13 -1.24
CA GLU A 140 -19.28 12.32 -2.39
C GLU A 140 -18.20 11.29 -2.73
N LEU A 141 -16.91 11.67 -2.67
CA LEU A 141 -15.80 10.72 -2.76
C LEU A 141 -15.85 9.68 -1.65
N MET A 142 -16.14 10.10 -0.42
CA MET A 142 -16.28 9.19 0.71
C MET A 142 -17.35 8.12 0.43
N ARG A 143 -18.54 8.54 -0.02
CA ARG A 143 -19.65 7.63 -0.32
C ARG A 143 -19.35 6.73 -1.52
N SER A 144 -18.71 7.26 -2.56
CA SER A 144 -18.40 6.51 -3.78
C SER A 144 -17.30 5.47 -3.58
N LEU A 145 -16.29 5.78 -2.76
CA LEU A 145 -15.11 4.92 -2.59
C LEU A 145 -15.24 3.94 -1.42
N VAL A 146 -16.04 4.25 -0.39
CA VAL A 146 -16.31 3.31 0.71
C VAL A 146 -17.43 2.37 0.30
N THR A 147 -17.09 1.45 -0.59
CA THR A 147 -18.01 0.43 -1.08
C THR A 147 -17.34 -0.92 -1.08
N GLY A 148 -18.15 -1.98 -0.94
CA GLY A 148 -17.68 -3.36 -1.02
C GLY A 148 -17.36 -3.80 -2.45
N VAL A 149 -17.68 -3.00 -3.47
CA VAL A 149 -17.63 -3.37 -4.90
C VAL A 149 -16.30 -3.06 -5.60
N GLY A 150 -15.25 -2.72 -4.84
CA GLY A 150 -13.91 -2.50 -5.42
C GLY A 150 -13.77 -1.18 -6.18
N ALA A 151 -14.40 -0.10 -5.69
CA ALA A 151 -14.30 1.23 -6.29
C ALA A 151 -12.88 1.83 -6.33
N HIS A 152 -11.92 1.26 -5.60
CA HIS A 152 -10.51 1.62 -5.59
C HIS A 152 -9.58 0.41 -5.52
N LYS A 153 -8.30 0.65 -5.83
CA LYS A 153 -7.20 -0.34 -5.74
C LYS A 153 -6.19 -0.01 -4.63
N PHE A 154 -6.55 0.87 -3.71
CA PHE A 154 -5.71 1.23 -2.56
C PHE A 154 -5.39 0.02 -1.69
N ILE A 155 -4.21 0.03 -1.05
CA ILE A 155 -3.91 -0.90 0.03
C ILE A 155 -4.69 -0.47 1.27
N ASP A 156 -5.70 -1.25 1.65
CA ASP A 156 -6.58 -0.96 2.76
C ASP A 156 -5.91 -1.22 4.11
N ILE A 157 -5.10 -2.27 4.20
CA ILE A 157 -4.40 -2.67 5.42
C ILE A 157 -2.99 -3.17 5.07
N CYS A 158 -2.02 -2.81 5.91
CA CYS A 158 -0.64 -3.26 5.80
C CYS A 158 -0.28 -3.98 7.11
N PHE A 159 -0.06 -5.28 7.01
CA PHE A 159 0.44 -6.09 8.12
C PHE A 159 1.95 -5.94 8.21
N TYR A 160 2.42 -5.42 9.35
CA TYR A 160 3.85 -5.18 9.60
C TYR A 160 4.39 -6.25 10.55
N LEU A 161 5.18 -7.19 10.02
CA LEU A 161 5.71 -8.33 10.79
C LEU A 161 7.02 -7.95 11.50
N ILE A 162 7.02 -8.13 12.81
CA ILE A 162 8.13 -7.91 13.72
C ILE A 162 8.50 -9.25 14.35
N VAL A 163 9.80 -9.56 14.45
CA VAL A 163 10.30 -10.80 15.03
C VAL A 163 11.40 -10.48 16.03
N HIS A 164 11.31 -11.04 17.24
CA HIS A 164 12.22 -10.88 18.40
C HIS A 164 12.36 -9.48 18.99
N ARG A 165 12.52 -8.43 18.16
CA ARG A 165 12.74 -7.05 18.62
C ARG A 165 12.22 -6.03 17.63
N LEU A 166 11.78 -4.88 18.16
CA LEU A 166 11.48 -3.69 17.36
C LEU A 166 12.79 -2.99 16.98
N LYS A 167 13.05 -2.83 15.69
CA LYS A 167 14.24 -2.13 15.18
C LYS A 167 13.90 -0.66 14.87
N PRO A 168 14.86 0.28 14.96
CA PRO A 168 14.61 1.67 14.56
C PRO A 168 14.14 1.82 13.11
N ILE A 169 14.63 0.96 12.23
CA ILE A 169 14.21 0.91 10.83
C ILE A 169 12.72 0.54 10.68
N ASP A 170 12.18 -0.26 11.60
CA ASP A 170 10.76 -0.63 11.59
C ASP A 170 9.88 0.59 11.93
N ILE A 171 10.33 1.42 12.87
CA ILE A 171 9.67 2.64 13.30
C ILE A 171 9.57 3.62 12.13
N GLU A 172 10.67 3.85 11.41
CA GLU A 172 10.68 4.71 10.23
C GLU A 172 9.76 4.18 9.13
N PHE A 173 9.80 2.88 8.86
CA PHE A 173 9.00 2.31 7.79
C PHE A 173 7.50 2.36 8.10
N MET A 174 7.10 1.97 9.32
CA MET A 174 5.72 2.07 9.77
C MET A 174 5.21 3.52 9.71
N ARG A 175 6.05 4.50 10.06
CA ARG A 175 5.71 5.92 9.94
C ARG A 175 5.37 6.28 8.49
N LEU A 176 6.21 5.91 7.52
CA LEU A 176 5.97 6.18 6.10
C LEU A 176 4.68 5.52 5.58
N ILE A 177 4.48 4.23 5.87
CA ILE A 177 3.29 3.49 5.41
C ILE A 177 2.01 4.05 6.03
N SER A 178 2.05 4.46 7.31
CA SER A 178 0.88 4.93 8.05
C SER A 178 0.17 6.12 7.40
N GLU A 179 0.89 6.92 6.61
CA GLU A 179 0.34 8.06 5.87
C GLU A 179 -0.65 7.64 4.78
N LYS A 180 -0.46 6.46 4.17
CA LYS A 180 -1.20 6.02 2.98
C LYS A 180 -2.02 4.75 3.20
N ALA A 181 -1.61 3.86 4.11
CA ALA A 181 -2.32 2.61 4.41
C ALA A 181 -2.49 2.41 5.93
N ASN A 182 -3.42 1.56 6.34
CA ASN A 182 -3.66 1.25 7.76
C ASN A 182 -2.66 0.20 8.25
N VAL A 183 -1.69 0.60 9.06
CA VAL A 183 -0.63 -0.29 9.56
C VAL A 183 -1.13 -1.09 10.76
N VAL A 184 -0.99 -2.41 10.71
CA VAL A 184 -1.27 -3.33 11.83
C VAL A 184 0.00 -4.08 12.18
N PRO A 185 0.63 -3.80 13.34
CA PRO A 185 1.81 -4.54 13.76
C PRO A 185 1.43 -5.97 14.17
N ILE A 186 2.27 -6.92 13.79
CA ILE A 186 2.16 -8.34 14.10
C ILE A 186 3.50 -8.81 14.67
N ILE A 187 3.47 -9.50 15.79
CA ILE A 187 4.60 -10.26 16.29
C ILE A 187 4.52 -11.65 15.68
N SER A 188 5.46 -11.95 14.79
CA SER A 188 5.58 -13.22 14.08
C SER A 188 6.52 -14.17 14.83
N LYS A 189 6.48 -15.46 14.47
CA LYS A 189 7.32 -16.54 15.02
C LYS A 189 7.28 -16.54 16.55
N ILE A 190 6.08 -16.45 17.11
CA ILE A 190 5.93 -16.46 18.57
C ILE A 190 6.36 -17.80 19.19
N ASP A 191 6.39 -18.88 18.39
CA ASP A 191 6.92 -20.21 18.73
C ASP A 191 8.42 -20.24 19.05
N THR A 192 9.17 -19.20 18.68
CA THR A 192 10.61 -19.10 18.96
C THR A 192 10.93 -18.22 20.17
N GLN A 193 9.91 -17.77 20.91
CA GLN A 193 10.04 -16.84 22.03
C GLN A 193 9.23 -17.34 23.23
N SER A 194 9.65 -16.99 24.45
CA SER A 194 8.83 -17.28 25.63
C SER A 194 7.63 -16.34 25.69
N ASP A 195 6.53 -16.80 26.30
CA ASP A 195 5.32 -15.97 26.47
C ASP A 195 5.62 -14.63 27.16
N LYS A 196 6.58 -14.65 28.11
CA LYS A 196 7.05 -13.46 28.81
C LYS A 196 7.76 -12.49 27.86
N ASP A 197 8.67 -12.97 27.03
CA ASP A 197 9.40 -12.12 26.07
C ASP A 197 8.43 -11.50 25.05
N VAL A 198 7.46 -12.28 24.58
CA VAL A 198 6.42 -11.79 23.66
C VAL A 198 5.57 -10.71 24.32
N GLN A 199 5.19 -10.88 25.58
CA GLN A 199 4.43 -9.89 26.33
C GLN A 199 5.24 -8.60 26.55
N GLU A 200 6.51 -8.70 26.95
CA GLU A 200 7.41 -7.56 27.10
C GLU A 200 7.61 -6.82 25.77
N LEU A 201 7.76 -7.56 24.67
CA LEU A 201 7.86 -7.02 23.32
C LEU A 201 6.59 -6.28 22.90
N LYS A 202 5.39 -6.82 23.17
CA LYS A 202 4.10 -6.13 22.91
C LYS A 202 4.04 -4.77 23.59
N VAL A 203 4.36 -4.73 24.88
CA VAL A 203 4.37 -3.50 25.68
C VAL A 203 5.40 -2.52 25.15
N HIS A 204 6.60 -2.99 24.85
CA HIS A 204 7.69 -2.17 24.31
C HIS A 204 7.32 -1.56 22.96
N ILE A 205 6.73 -2.33 22.04
CA ILE A 205 6.27 -1.84 20.74
C ILE A 205 5.25 -0.71 20.92
N LEU A 206 4.21 -0.93 21.72
CA LEU A 206 3.15 0.05 21.90
C LEU A 206 3.64 1.35 22.55
N LYS A 207 4.49 1.25 23.58
CA LYS A 207 5.10 2.43 24.23
C LYS A 207 5.96 3.22 23.25
N THR A 208 6.82 2.54 22.51
CA THR A 208 7.73 3.17 21.53
C THR A 208 6.96 3.84 20.39
N LEU A 209 5.94 3.18 19.84
CA LEU A 209 5.13 3.75 18.75
C LEU A 209 4.35 4.99 19.22
N ARG A 210 3.83 4.97 20.46
CA ARG A 210 3.16 6.12 21.08
C ARG A 210 4.13 7.29 21.27
N GLU A 211 5.31 7.04 21.83
CA GLU A 211 6.36 8.06 22.05
C GLU A 211 6.84 8.69 20.75
N GLN A 212 6.93 7.90 19.68
CA GLN A 212 7.33 8.35 18.34
C GLN A 212 6.18 8.95 17.51
N GLY A 213 4.96 9.01 18.05
CA GLY A 213 3.79 9.57 17.38
C GLY A 213 3.36 8.80 16.13
N ILE A 214 3.58 7.49 16.07
CA ILE A 214 3.20 6.66 14.92
C ILE A 214 1.76 6.20 15.08
N SER A 215 0.93 6.42 14.05
CA SER A 215 -0.47 6.01 14.07
C SER A 215 -0.63 4.61 13.46
N ILE A 216 -0.80 3.60 14.30
CA ILE A 216 -1.25 2.26 13.86
C ILE A 216 -2.78 2.19 13.83
N TYR A 217 -3.32 1.17 13.17
CA TYR A 217 -4.75 0.88 13.19
C TYR A 217 -5.12 0.05 14.41
N THR A 218 -5.87 0.64 15.33
CA THR A 218 -6.11 0.09 16.68
C THR A 218 -7.48 -0.59 16.85
N PHE A 219 -8.21 -0.84 15.76
CA PHE A 219 -9.52 -1.52 15.79
C PHE A 219 -10.53 -0.92 16.79
N ARG A 220 -10.60 0.42 16.86
CA ARG A 220 -11.44 1.20 17.80
C ARG A 220 -11.03 1.08 19.28
N THR A 221 -9.80 0.65 19.54
CA THR A 221 -9.18 0.66 20.87
C THR A 221 -8.21 1.84 20.96
N ASP A 222 -8.08 2.47 22.11
CA ASP A 222 -7.06 3.50 22.35
C ASP A 222 -5.70 2.88 22.71
N TYR A 223 -4.62 3.65 22.54
CA TYR A 223 -3.26 3.18 22.84
C TYR A 223 -3.08 2.77 24.31
N ASP A 224 -3.67 3.51 25.25
CA ASP A 224 -3.51 3.25 26.68
C ASP A 224 -4.19 1.94 27.09
N ARG A 225 -5.37 1.68 26.53
CA ARG A 225 -6.06 0.40 26.68
C ARG A 225 -5.28 -0.75 26.04
N LEU A 226 -4.69 -0.57 24.85
CA LEU A 226 -3.83 -1.59 24.24
C LEU A 226 -2.61 -1.89 25.11
N ILE A 227 -1.98 -0.86 25.68
CA ILE A 227 -0.84 -1.03 26.59
C ILE A 227 -1.27 -1.79 27.83
N ASN A 228 -2.40 -1.43 28.44
CA ASN A 228 -2.93 -2.15 29.61
C ASN A 228 -3.27 -3.62 29.29
N MET A 229 -3.84 -3.88 28.11
CA MET A 229 -4.10 -5.25 27.64
C MET A 229 -2.79 -6.03 27.47
N ALA A 230 -1.76 -5.43 26.90
CA ALA A 230 -0.44 -6.05 26.76
C ALA A 230 0.22 -6.30 28.14
N GLU A 231 0.15 -5.36 29.07
CA GLU A 231 0.69 -5.51 30.44
C GLU A 231 -0.05 -6.59 31.24
N THR A 232 -1.33 -6.80 30.97
CA THR A 232 -2.16 -7.83 31.63
C THR A 232 -2.23 -9.15 30.87
N GLY A 233 -1.56 -9.27 29.72
CA GLY A 233 -1.56 -10.48 28.88
C GLY A 233 -2.91 -10.77 28.21
N LYS A 234 -3.82 -9.80 28.12
CA LYS A 234 -5.13 -9.97 27.49
C LYS A 234 -5.01 -9.88 25.96
N PRO A 235 -5.48 -10.89 25.20
CA PRO A 235 -5.56 -10.79 23.75
C PRO A 235 -6.69 -9.82 23.35
N GLY A 236 -6.68 -9.35 22.10
CA GLY A 236 -7.80 -8.59 21.54
C GLY A 236 -7.45 -7.38 20.71
N GLY A 237 -6.16 -7.09 20.51
CA GLY A 237 -5.74 -5.93 19.75
C GLY A 237 -4.27 -5.96 19.35
N PRO A 238 -3.84 -5.04 18.48
CA PRO A 238 -2.48 -4.99 17.99
C PRO A 238 -1.48 -4.58 19.09
N PRO A 239 -0.22 -5.07 19.05
CA PRO A 239 0.30 -6.05 18.09
C PRO A 239 -0.27 -7.45 18.28
N PHE A 240 -0.73 -8.09 17.20
CA PHE A 240 -1.24 -9.47 17.27
C PHE A 240 -0.09 -10.48 17.29
N CYS A 241 -0.23 -11.55 18.05
CA CYS A 241 0.75 -12.64 18.14
C CYS A 241 0.37 -13.78 17.20
N ILE A 242 1.26 -14.13 16.26
CA ILE A 242 0.98 -15.15 15.24
C ILE A 242 2.14 -16.13 15.12
N SER A 243 1.80 -17.41 15.07
CA SER A 243 2.71 -18.49 14.65
C SER A 243 2.18 -19.15 13.39
N ASN A 244 3.10 -19.40 12.46
CA ASN A 244 2.81 -20.10 11.21
C ASN A 244 3.06 -21.61 11.33
N VAL A 245 3.58 -22.08 12.48
CA VAL A 245 3.80 -23.50 12.74
C VAL A 245 2.47 -24.14 13.11
N ALA A 246 2.11 -25.22 12.42
CA ALA A 246 0.96 -26.02 12.82
C ALA A 246 1.22 -26.56 14.24
N PRO A 247 0.25 -26.47 15.17
CA PRO A 247 0.42 -27.03 16.51
C PRO A 247 0.79 -28.51 16.37
N LYS A 248 1.98 -28.89 16.83
CA LYS A 248 2.40 -30.29 16.82
C LYS A 248 1.47 -31.07 17.74
N PRO A 249 1.04 -32.29 17.35
CA PRO A 249 0.30 -33.15 18.26
C PRO A 249 1.14 -33.36 19.53
N VAL A 250 0.50 -33.22 20.68
CA VAL A 250 1.13 -33.51 21.98
C VAL A 250 1.57 -34.98 21.94
N SER A 251 2.84 -35.27 22.16
CA SER A 251 3.29 -36.64 22.31
C SER A 251 2.73 -37.20 23.63
N ASP A 252 2.24 -38.44 23.60
CA ASP A 252 1.78 -39.14 24.80
C ASP A 252 2.95 -39.57 25.71
N ASP A 253 4.20 -39.32 25.29
CA ASP A 253 5.41 -39.72 26.00
C ASP A 253 5.76 -38.69 27.09
N PRO A 254 5.75 -39.06 28.39
CA PRO A 254 6.00 -38.14 29.50
C PRO A 254 7.41 -37.49 29.48
N ASP A 255 8.40 -38.09 28.82
CA ASP A 255 9.75 -37.51 28.67
C ASP A 255 9.87 -36.58 27.45
N ASP A 256 8.91 -36.62 26.53
CA ASP A 256 8.84 -35.79 25.32
C ASP A 256 7.76 -34.69 25.44
N GLN A 257 7.22 -34.50 26.65
CA GLN A 257 6.41 -33.35 27.05
C GLN A 257 7.29 -32.10 27.16
N ILE A 258 7.89 -31.68 26.05
CA ILE A 258 8.28 -30.29 25.90
C ILE A 258 6.96 -29.53 25.93
N SER A 259 6.68 -28.87 27.05
CA SER A 259 5.62 -27.88 27.17
C SER A 259 6.01 -26.70 26.27
N PHE A 260 5.89 -26.86 24.96
CA PHE A 260 5.76 -25.74 24.05
C PHE A 260 4.51 -25.04 24.55
N THR A 261 4.73 -23.87 25.17
CA THR A 261 3.65 -23.07 25.73
C THR A 261 2.56 -22.97 24.68
N HIS A 262 1.32 -23.06 25.12
CA HIS A 262 0.15 -22.92 24.26
C HIS A 262 0.06 -21.45 23.83
N LEU A 263 1.00 -21.02 22.98
CA LEU A 263 1.07 -19.70 22.41
C LEU A 263 -0.26 -19.48 21.70
N GLN A 264 -1.06 -18.59 22.26
CA GLN A 264 -2.37 -18.29 21.69
C GLN A 264 -2.13 -17.59 20.35
N ASN A 265 -2.30 -18.34 19.26
CA ASN A 265 -2.25 -17.79 17.92
C ASN A 265 -3.48 -16.89 17.73
N GLU A 266 -3.25 -15.59 17.64
CA GLU A 266 -4.31 -14.58 17.51
C GLU A 266 -4.81 -14.42 16.07
N LEU A 267 -4.28 -15.19 15.11
CA LEU A 267 -4.66 -15.13 13.69
C LEU A 267 -6.19 -15.24 13.46
N PRO A 268 -6.94 -16.18 14.07
CA PRO A 268 -8.39 -16.27 13.85
C PRO A 268 -9.15 -15.02 14.31
N MET A 269 -8.75 -14.47 15.46
CA MET A 269 -9.36 -13.27 16.02
C MET A 269 -9.04 -12.02 15.19
N MET A 270 -7.77 -11.83 14.82
CA MET A 270 -7.35 -10.72 13.96
C MET A 270 -8.10 -10.77 12.62
N ARG A 271 -8.22 -11.95 12.04
CA ARG A 271 -8.91 -12.15 10.76
C ARG A 271 -10.39 -11.78 10.84
N LYS A 272 -11.09 -12.25 11.87
CA LYS A 272 -12.48 -11.85 12.15
C LYS A 272 -12.61 -10.33 12.31
N LEU A 273 -11.66 -9.70 12.99
CA LEU A 273 -11.66 -8.24 13.12
C LEU A 273 -11.48 -7.55 11.77
N VAL A 274 -10.55 -8.01 10.93
CA VAL A 274 -10.22 -7.40 9.64
C VAL A 274 -11.32 -7.61 8.59
N LEU A 275 -11.80 -8.83 8.42
CA LEU A 275 -12.68 -9.21 7.30
C LEU A 275 -14.17 -9.11 7.63
N GLU A 276 -14.57 -9.34 8.87
CA GLU A 276 -15.99 -9.33 9.26
C GLU A 276 -16.36 -8.05 10.02
N THR A 277 -15.62 -7.72 11.08
CA THR A 277 -16.09 -6.71 12.05
C THR A 277 -15.74 -5.27 11.65
N GLN A 278 -14.54 -5.05 11.10
CA GLN A 278 -14.00 -3.70 10.86
C GLN A 278 -13.73 -3.40 9.38
N VAL A 279 -14.09 -4.28 8.45
CA VAL A 279 -13.82 -4.12 7.01
C VAL A 279 -14.27 -2.76 6.46
N THR A 280 -15.49 -2.32 6.80
CA THR A 280 -16.02 -1.02 6.39
C THR A 280 -15.24 0.14 7.01
N ASN A 281 -14.84 0.03 8.28
CA ASN A 281 -14.06 1.08 8.93
C ASN A 281 -12.65 1.18 8.32
N ILE A 282 -12.00 0.04 8.06
CA ILE A 282 -10.69 -0.01 7.40
C ILE A 282 -10.77 0.75 6.07
N ARG A 283 -11.76 0.43 5.21
CA ARG A 283 -12.01 1.17 3.96
C ARG A 283 -12.22 2.66 4.17
N GLN A 284 -13.03 3.06 5.16
CA GLN A 284 -13.25 4.46 5.48
C GLN A 284 -11.94 5.18 5.85
N PHE A 285 -11.10 4.57 6.68
CA PHE A 285 -9.80 5.15 7.04
C PHE A 285 -8.87 5.27 5.83
N THR A 286 -8.83 4.26 4.95
CA THR A 286 -8.04 4.29 3.71
C THR A 286 -8.50 5.41 2.79
N VAL A 287 -9.81 5.52 2.54
CA VAL A 287 -10.37 6.56 1.68
C VAL A 287 -10.16 7.95 2.30
N LYS A 288 -10.25 8.10 3.63
CA LYS A 288 -9.93 9.35 4.31
C LYS A 288 -8.46 9.75 4.11
N LYS A 289 -7.52 8.79 4.15
CA LYS A 289 -6.11 9.04 3.83
C LYS A 289 -5.93 9.49 2.39
N PHE A 290 -6.61 8.86 1.44
CA PHE A 290 -6.62 9.28 0.05
C PHE A 290 -7.16 10.71 -0.14
N ILE A 291 -8.29 11.05 0.48
CA ILE A 291 -8.88 12.40 0.39
C ILE A 291 -7.90 13.44 0.97
N ASN A 292 -7.32 13.17 2.13
CA ASN A 292 -6.32 14.06 2.74
C ASN A 292 -5.08 14.23 1.86
N TRP A 293 -4.58 13.15 1.26
CA TRP A 293 -3.48 13.19 0.31
C TRP A 293 -3.84 14.01 -0.93
N ARG A 294 -5.03 13.80 -1.51
CA ARG A 294 -5.53 14.52 -2.70
C ARG A 294 -5.65 16.02 -2.42
N SER A 295 -6.19 16.41 -1.26
CA SER A 295 -6.29 17.83 -0.87
C SER A 295 -4.92 18.49 -0.82
N LYS A 296 -3.91 17.80 -0.24
CA LYS A 296 -2.51 18.30 -0.22
C LYS A 296 -1.92 18.39 -1.63
N TYR A 297 -2.15 17.39 -2.47
CA TYR A 297 -1.67 17.34 -3.85
C TYR A 297 -2.21 18.49 -4.69
N ILE A 298 -3.52 18.75 -4.62
CA ILE A 298 -4.16 19.87 -5.34
C ILE A 298 -3.63 21.22 -4.85
N ALA A 299 -3.47 21.39 -3.53
CA ALA A 299 -2.92 22.63 -2.96
C ALA A 299 -1.48 22.89 -3.45
N GLN A 300 -0.64 21.85 -3.53
CA GLN A 300 0.73 21.97 -4.05
C GLN A 300 0.74 22.37 -5.54
N GLN A 301 -0.15 21.78 -6.35
CA GLN A 301 -0.29 22.14 -7.76
C GLN A 301 -0.71 23.61 -7.95
N GLN A 302 -1.66 24.08 -7.17
CA GLN A 302 -2.10 25.49 -7.21
C GLN A 302 -0.98 26.46 -6.82
N GLN A 303 -0.20 26.12 -5.79
CA GLN A 303 0.96 26.93 -5.38
C GLN A 303 2.02 26.99 -6.49
N GLN A 304 2.33 25.87 -7.14
CA GLN A 304 3.29 25.84 -8.24
C GLN A 304 2.81 26.66 -9.45
N GLN A 305 1.53 26.59 -9.80
CA GLN A 305 0.95 27.40 -10.89
C GLN A 305 0.98 28.90 -10.56
N GLN A 306 0.68 29.30 -9.33
CA GLN A 306 0.76 30.69 -8.89
C GLN A 306 2.20 31.21 -8.93
N GLN A 307 3.18 30.41 -8.50
CA GLN A 307 4.59 30.79 -8.57
C GLN A 307 5.07 30.96 -10.02
N GLN A 308 4.66 30.07 -10.93
CA GLN A 308 4.99 30.19 -12.36
C GLN A 308 4.35 31.43 -12.99
N GLN A 309 3.09 31.74 -12.68
CA GLN A 309 2.42 32.94 -13.16
C GLN A 309 3.11 34.22 -12.65
N GLN A 310 3.50 34.27 -11.37
CA GLN A 310 4.23 35.40 -10.81
C GLN A 310 5.61 35.57 -11.46
N GLN A 311 6.35 34.48 -11.70
CA GLN A 311 7.64 34.54 -12.38
C GLN A 311 7.51 35.04 -13.83
N GLN A 312 6.51 34.57 -14.58
CA GLN A 312 6.23 35.06 -15.93
C GLN A 312 5.87 36.55 -15.94
N GLN A 313 5.07 37.00 -14.96
CA GLN A 313 4.67 38.40 -14.85
C GLN A 313 5.86 39.30 -14.49
N GLN A 314 6.77 38.86 -13.60
CA GLN A 314 8.01 39.59 -13.31
C GLN A 314 8.95 39.64 -14.52
N GLN A 315 9.09 38.55 -15.28
CA GLN A 315 9.89 38.54 -16.50
C GLN A 315 9.34 39.51 -17.56
N GLN A 316 8.01 39.55 -17.75
CA GLN A 316 7.37 40.51 -18.66
C GLN A 316 7.59 41.96 -18.24
N LEU A 317 7.47 42.26 -16.94
CA LEU A 317 7.74 43.60 -16.39
C LEU A 317 9.21 44.00 -16.62
N HIS A 318 10.15 43.07 -16.40
CA HIS A 318 11.57 43.33 -16.61
C HIS A 318 11.89 43.57 -18.11
N GLN A 319 11.24 42.84 -19.01
CA GLN A 319 11.40 43.01 -20.45
C GLN A 319 10.82 44.36 -20.94
N GLN A 320 9.68 44.79 -20.40
CA GLN A 320 9.12 46.13 -20.68
C GLN A 320 10.03 47.26 -20.18
N GLN A 321 10.61 47.12 -18.98
CA GLN A 321 11.55 48.12 -18.46
C GLN A 321 12.82 48.21 -19.30
N GLN A 322 13.37 47.09 -19.79
CA GLN A 322 14.51 47.11 -20.71
C GLN A 322 14.17 47.76 -22.05
N GLN A 323 12.97 47.56 -22.60
CA GLN A 323 12.54 48.25 -23.83
C GLN A 323 12.37 49.76 -23.64
N GLN A 324 11.92 50.21 -22.45
CA GLN A 324 11.78 51.64 -22.15
C GLN A 324 13.11 52.34 -21.85
N GLN A 325 14.15 51.60 -21.47
CA GLN A 325 15.50 52.14 -21.22
C GLN A 325 16.39 52.20 -22.46
N LEU A 326 15.89 51.82 -23.65
CA LEU A 326 16.57 52.13 -24.91
C LEU A 326 16.63 53.68 -25.06
N PRO A 327 17.82 54.29 -25.10
CA PRO A 327 17.94 55.76 -25.13
C PRO A 327 17.29 56.34 -26.39
N GLN A 328 16.46 57.39 -26.23
CA GLN A 328 15.85 58.18 -27.30
C GLN A 328 16.85 59.01 -28.14
N GLY A 329 18.04 58.47 -28.39
CA GLY A 329 19.12 59.17 -29.07
C GLY A 329 19.99 58.22 -29.88
N GLN A 330 19.40 57.46 -30.79
CA GLN A 330 20.13 56.98 -31.95
C GLN A 330 19.46 57.53 -33.20
N VAL A 331 20.15 58.48 -33.83
CA VAL A 331 20.03 58.80 -35.24
C VAL A 331 19.81 57.48 -35.98
N TYR A 332 18.76 57.39 -36.80
CA TYR A 332 18.55 56.30 -37.74
C TYR A 332 19.80 56.17 -38.62
N TYR A 333 20.77 55.34 -38.22
CA TYR A 333 21.73 54.79 -39.16
C TYR A 333 21.00 53.66 -39.88
N GLN A 334 20.45 53.98 -41.06
CA GLN A 334 20.13 52.94 -42.03
C GLN A 334 21.41 52.11 -42.25
N PRO A 335 21.38 50.79 -42.06
CA PRO A 335 22.51 49.96 -42.42
C PRO A 335 22.73 50.09 -43.93
N PRO A 336 23.98 50.20 -44.41
CA PRO A 336 24.23 50.16 -45.84
C PRO A 336 23.64 48.85 -46.42
N PRO A 337 22.99 48.90 -47.60
CA PRO A 337 22.13 47.83 -48.14
C PRO A 337 22.78 46.44 -48.22
N HIS A 338 24.10 46.35 -48.18
CA HIS A 338 24.84 45.09 -48.20
C HIS A 338 24.70 44.24 -46.90
N GLN A 339 24.46 44.86 -45.74
CA GLN A 339 24.33 44.10 -44.47
C GLN A 339 22.95 43.46 -44.28
N LEU A 340 21.89 44.08 -44.82
CA LEU A 340 20.53 43.52 -44.82
C LEU A 340 20.43 42.28 -45.73
N GLN A 341 21.11 42.31 -46.88
CA GLN A 341 21.21 41.16 -47.77
C GLN A 341 21.95 39.99 -47.14
N ALA A 342 23.04 40.25 -46.41
CA ALA A 342 23.80 39.19 -45.72
C ALA A 342 22.99 38.50 -44.61
N MET A 343 22.21 39.26 -43.83
CA MET A 343 21.34 38.68 -42.80
C MET A 343 20.17 37.89 -43.40
N GLN A 344 19.54 38.37 -44.47
CA GLN A 344 18.50 37.61 -45.16
C GLN A 344 19.04 36.32 -45.76
N TYR A 345 20.25 36.36 -46.36
CA TYR A 345 20.89 35.16 -46.91
C TYR A 345 21.21 34.13 -45.81
N HIS A 346 21.67 34.58 -44.64
CA HIS A 346 22.00 33.70 -43.52
C HIS A 346 20.74 33.09 -42.88
N GLN A 347 19.66 33.87 -42.76
CA GLN A 347 18.38 33.39 -42.25
C GLN A 347 17.71 32.39 -43.22
N GLN A 348 17.85 32.62 -44.53
CA GLN A 348 17.34 31.72 -45.56
C GLN A 348 18.14 30.40 -45.62
N GLN A 349 19.45 30.43 -45.36
CA GLN A 349 20.26 29.21 -45.20
C GLN A 349 19.89 28.42 -43.94
N GLN A 350 19.63 29.08 -42.80
CA GLN A 350 19.19 28.36 -41.60
C GLN A 350 17.82 27.71 -41.78
N GLN A 351 16.88 28.37 -42.47
CA GLN A 351 15.58 27.79 -42.79
C GLN A 351 15.69 26.61 -43.78
N GLN A 352 16.59 26.68 -44.76
CA GLN A 352 16.88 25.53 -45.64
C GLN A 352 17.52 24.37 -44.88
N GLN A 353 18.46 24.62 -43.96
CA GLN A 353 19.06 23.56 -43.15
C GLN A 353 18.05 22.90 -42.20
N GLN A 354 17.09 23.66 -41.65
CA GLN A 354 16.02 23.10 -40.82
C GLN A 354 14.97 22.31 -41.62
N GLN A 355 14.80 22.57 -42.91
CA GLN A 355 13.90 21.80 -43.78
C GLN A 355 14.52 20.50 -44.30
N VAL A 356 15.85 20.40 -44.39
CA VAL A 356 16.55 19.17 -44.81
C VAL A 356 16.78 18.19 -43.64
N ALA A 357 16.60 18.65 -42.39
CA ALA A 357 16.72 17.84 -41.18
C ALA A 357 15.38 17.24 -40.67
N ARG A 358 14.31 17.30 -41.48
CA ARG A 358 13.02 16.63 -41.21
C ARG A 358 12.81 15.43 -42.12
#